data_AF-A0A4S2VAL3-F1
#
_entry.id   AF-A0A4S2VAL3-F1
#
_cell.length_a   1.000
_cell.length_b   1.000
_cell.length_c   1.000
_cell.angle_alpha   90.00
_cell.angle_beta   90.00
_cell.angle_gamma   90.00
#
_symmetry.space_group_name_H-M   'P 1'
#
loop_
_entity.id
_entity.type
_entity.pdbx_description
1 polymer ?
#
loop_
_entity_poly.entity_id
_entity_poly.type
_entity_poly.pdbx_seq_one_letter_code
_entity_poly.pdbx_strand_id
1 'polypeptide(L)'
;MGRHAMLKVALRVLAATFLLSAAITPSASAAPAAPAAEDETTAPCGPVVEYRAIDWWRTTTIPQIARPVAARAASERWQWRNDVNTLWRGDTRETVEEIFRTGFTPRGDQLTPLAEYIVKGGGQLSAHLSTSCDVSVAKRFATYGAEQTGWVYEIHAPGGIDVNATARVNNYQSPYLWNKEIDFPGGVEGHFIKGACKYRLTGTDPVTNEKTWAQLGCKENVGFAPYKPEPTAYALAR
;
A
#
# COMPACT_ATOMS: atom_id res chain seq x y z
N MET A 1 6.79 -47.33 40.48
CA MET A 1 7.08 -46.93 41.88
C MET A 1 7.93 -45.68 41.79
N GLY A 2 7.39 -44.46 41.94
CA GLY A 2 6.91 -43.90 43.21
C GLY A 2 8.14 -43.52 44.05
N ARG A 3 8.28 -42.35 44.67
CA ARG A 3 7.33 -41.30 45.03
C ARG A 3 8.18 -40.28 45.85
N HIS A 4 7.72 -39.02 45.91
CA HIS A 4 7.84 -38.12 47.07
C HIS A 4 9.15 -37.35 47.35
N ALA A 5 9.05 -36.04 47.06
CA ALA A 5 9.28 -34.90 47.96
C ALA A 5 9.62 -35.17 49.44
N MET A 6 10.52 -34.38 50.03
CA MET A 6 10.21 -33.35 51.06
C MET A 6 11.44 -32.88 51.88
N LEU A 7 11.52 -31.55 52.00
CA LEU A 7 11.96 -30.68 53.12
C LEU A 7 12.43 -31.28 54.47
N LYS A 8 13.48 -30.67 55.05
CA LYS A 8 13.62 -30.27 56.47
C LYS A 8 14.48 -28.99 56.52
N VAL A 9 13.92 -27.78 56.61
CA VAL A 9 13.45 -27.05 57.82
C VAL A 9 14.47 -27.00 58.96
N ALA A 10 15.06 -25.82 59.17
CA ALA A 10 15.54 -25.36 60.46
C ALA A 10 14.88 -24.01 60.77
N LEU A 11 14.02 -24.03 61.78
CA LEU A 11 13.19 -22.95 62.28
C LEU A 11 13.98 -22.16 63.35
N ARG A 12 14.09 -20.84 63.21
CA ARG A 12 14.31 -19.96 64.36
C ARG A 12 13.21 -18.91 64.40
N VAL A 13 12.35 -19.09 65.39
CA VAL A 13 11.31 -18.18 65.82
C VAL A 13 11.96 -16.98 66.50
N LEU A 14 11.63 -15.78 66.04
CA LEU A 14 11.66 -14.58 66.86
C LEU A 14 10.38 -13.79 66.56
N ALA A 15 9.52 -13.76 67.56
CA ALA A 15 8.29 -12.99 67.56
C ALA A 15 8.61 -11.50 67.64
N ALA A 16 8.01 -10.72 66.77
CA ALA A 16 7.85 -9.28 66.94
C ALA A 16 6.43 -8.93 66.48
N THR A 17 5.52 -8.84 67.44
CA THR A 17 4.32 -8.01 67.34
C THR A 17 4.77 -6.57 67.09
N PHE A 18 4.17 -5.87 66.11
CA PHE A 18 3.62 -4.52 66.28
C PHE A 18 3.06 -3.95 64.95
N LEU A 19 1.81 -3.50 65.04
CA LEU A 19 1.11 -2.44 64.30
C LEU A 19 0.80 -2.65 62.81
N LEU A 20 -0.46 -3.02 62.55
CA LEU A 20 -1.18 -2.72 61.32
C LEU A 20 -1.17 -1.20 61.08
N SER A 21 -0.40 -0.75 60.11
CA SER A 21 -0.69 0.50 59.41
C SER A 21 -1.44 0.13 58.13
N ALA A 22 -2.75 0.34 58.12
CA ALA A 22 -3.53 0.32 56.89
C ALA A 22 -3.11 1.54 56.06
N ALA A 23 -2.07 1.39 55.24
CA ALA A 23 -1.79 2.32 54.18
C ALA A 23 -2.87 2.12 53.11
N ILE A 24 -3.79 3.07 53.02
CA ILE A 24 -4.69 3.22 51.88
C ILE A 24 -3.78 3.53 50.70
N THR A 25 -3.44 2.50 49.90
CA THR A 25 -2.80 2.73 48.62
C THR A 25 -3.84 3.38 47.72
N PRO A 26 -3.60 4.59 47.18
CA PRO A 26 -4.45 5.07 46.11
C PRO A 26 -4.31 4.07 44.97
N SER A 27 -5.44 3.49 44.57
CA SER A 27 -5.53 2.70 43.35
C SER A 27 -5.01 3.58 42.24
N ALA A 28 -3.84 3.26 41.70
CA ALA A 28 -3.36 3.89 40.48
C ALA A 28 -4.41 3.60 39.41
N SER A 29 -5.21 4.62 39.11
CA SER A 29 -6.08 4.61 37.94
C SER A 29 -5.16 4.29 36.77
N ALA A 30 -5.36 3.12 36.14
CA ALA A 30 -4.62 2.75 34.96
C ALA A 30 -4.84 3.88 33.96
N ALA A 31 -3.78 4.67 33.71
CA ALA A 31 -3.81 5.65 32.65
C ALA A 31 -4.24 4.89 31.37
N PRO A 32 -5.16 5.45 30.56
CA PRO A 32 -5.47 4.85 29.28
C PRO A 32 -4.14 4.64 28.55
N ALA A 33 -3.89 3.41 28.12
CA ALA A 33 -2.72 3.09 27.32
C ALA A 33 -2.66 4.12 26.19
N ALA A 34 -1.55 4.83 26.08
CA ALA A 34 -1.31 5.69 24.94
C ALA A 34 -1.55 4.84 23.67
N PRO A 35 -2.25 5.36 22.65
CA PRO A 35 -2.42 4.63 21.41
C PRO A 35 -1.02 4.20 20.96
N ALA A 36 -0.87 2.90 20.64
CA ALA A 36 0.37 2.39 20.07
C ALA A 36 0.78 3.34 18.94
N ALA A 37 2.04 3.78 18.95
CA ALA A 37 2.57 4.61 17.87
C ALA A 37 2.19 3.94 16.55
N GLU A 38 1.42 4.65 15.72
CA GLU A 38 1.01 4.10 14.43
C GLU A 38 2.29 3.77 13.66
N ASP A 39 2.39 2.55 13.16
CA ASP A 39 3.50 2.16 12.31
C ASP A 39 3.45 3.02 11.03
N GLU A 40 4.29 4.06 10.98
CA GLU A 40 4.36 5.00 9.85
C GLU A 40 4.67 4.30 8.51
N THR A 41 5.21 3.08 8.56
CA THR A 41 5.46 2.28 7.36
C THR A 41 4.16 1.75 6.73
N THR A 42 3.09 1.61 7.52
CA THR A 42 1.77 1.11 7.10
C THR A 42 0.66 2.17 7.17
N ALA A 43 1.02 3.43 7.41
CA ALA A 43 0.08 4.54 7.30
C ALA A 43 -0.46 4.70 5.87
N PRO A 44 -1.69 5.22 5.68
CA PRO A 44 -2.18 5.67 4.39
C PRO A 44 -1.24 6.69 3.71
N CYS A 45 -1.27 6.74 2.39
CA CYS A 45 -0.45 7.65 1.59
C CYS A 45 -0.94 9.10 1.61
N GLY A 46 -2.19 9.33 2.02
CA GLY A 46 -2.81 10.65 1.98
C GLY A 46 -4.27 10.64 2.43
N PRO A 47 -4.98 11.76 2.26
CA PRO A 47 -6.41 11.84 2.55
C PRO A 47 -7.23 10.92 1.63
N VAL A 48 -8.20 10.24 2.23
CA VAL A 48 -9.12 9.33 1.54
C VAL A 48 -10.57 9.77 1.68
N VAL A 49 -11.39 9.33 0.74
CA VAL A 49 -12.84 9.49 0.68
C VAL A 49 -13.48 8.17 0.25
N GLU A 50 -14.80 8.08 0.32
CA GLU A 50 -15.52 6.97 -0.32
C GLU A 50 -15.34 7.00 -1.84
N TYR A 51 -15.46 5.84 -2.48
CA TYR A 51 -15.35 5.68 -3.93
C TYR A 51 -16.23 6.67 -4.71
N ARG A 52 -15.61 7.34 -5.69
CA ARG A 52 -16.30 8.22 -6.65
C ARG A 52 -16.10 7.67 -8.05
N ALA A 53 -17.18 7.23 -8.68
CA ALA A 53 -17.15 6.66 -10.02
C ALA A 53 -16.50 7.59 -11.06
N ILE A 54 -16.71 8.91 -10.93
CA ILE A 54 -16.13 9.89 -11.85
C ILE A 54 -14.59 9.92 -11.82
N ASP A 55 -13.96 9.67 -10.68
CA ASP A 55 -12.49 9.67 -10.60
C ASP A 55 -11.90 8.40 -11.20
N TRP A 56 -12.59 7.28 -11.01
CA TRP A 56 -12.22 6.01 -11.65
C TRP A 56 -12.34 6.10 -13.18
N TRP A 57 -13.46 6.65 -13.66
CA TRP A 57 -13.73 6.82 -15.10
C TRP A 57 -12.71 7.70 -15.82
N ARG A 58 -12.03 8.62 -15.11
CA ARG A 58 -10.99 9.48 -15.67
C ARG A 58 -9.67 8.76 -15.91
N THR A 59 -9.38 7.72 -15.14
CA THR A 59 -8.04 7.09 -15.13
C THR A 59 -8.01 5.73 -15.79
N THR A 60 -9.14 5.01 -15.81
CA THR A 60 -9.20 3.64 -16.30
C THR A 60 -8.90 3.52 -17.80
N THR A 61 -8.21 2.44 -18.16
CA THR A 61 -8.05 2.00 -19.56
C THR A 61 -9.02 0.88 -19.94
N ILE A 62 -9.86 0.44 -18.99
CA ILE A 62 -10.79 -0.69 -19.11
C ILE A 62 -12.18 -0.22 -18.66
N PRO A 63 -12.89 0.57 -19.47
CA PRO A 63 -14.20 1.12 -19.08
C PRO A 63 -15.28 0.04 -18.87
N GLN A 64 -15.13 -1.13 -19.50
CA GLN A 64 -16.10 -2.23 -19.42
C GLN A 64 -16.24 -2.83 -18.01
N ILE A 65 -15.28 -2.63 -17.10
CA ILE A 65 -15.36 -3.13 -15.72
C ILE A 65 -16.03 -2.15 -14.75
N ALA A 66 -16.66 -1.08 -15.22
CA ALA A 66 -17.26 -0.05 -14.37
C ALA A 66 -18.26 -0.61 -13.34
N ARG A 67 -19.13 -1.53 -13.78
CA ARG A 67 -20.12 -2.18 -12.91
C ARG A 67 -19.48 -3.03 -11.81
N PRO A 68 -18.58 -3.99 -12.10
CA PRO A 68 -17.95 -4.77 -11.05
C PRO A 68 -17.01 -3.93 -10.17
N VAL A 69 -16.37 -2.87 -10.68
CA VAL A 69 -15.62 -1.89 -9.85
C VAL A 69 -16.55 -1.24 -8.83
N ALA A 70 -17.68 -0.67 -9.26
CA ALA A 70 -18.62 0.00 -8.34
C ALA A 70 -19.19 -0.97 -7.29
N ALA A 71 -19.53 -2.20 -7.70
CA ALA A 71 -20.02 -3.22 -6.78
C ALA A 71 -18.98 -3.60 -5.71
N ARG A 72 -17.72 -3.81 -6.13
CA ARG A 72 -16.61 -4.14 -5.23
C ARG A 72 -16.24 -2.99 -4.31
N ALA A 73 -16.19 -1.77 -4.84
CA ALA A 73 -15.94 -0.57 -4.07
C ALA A 73 -16.91 -0.42 -2.89
N ALA A 74 -18.20 -0.68 -3.14
CA ALA A 74 -19.22 -0.67 -2.11
C ALA A 74 -19.06 -1.83 -1.12
N SER A 75 -18.87 -3.07 -1.60
CA SER A 75 -18.81 -4.25 -0.73
C SER A 75 -17.56 -4.32 0.14
N GLU A 76 -16.43 -3.83 -0.38
CA GLU A 76 -15.11 -3.85 0.29
C GLU A 76 -14.75 -2.50 0.90
N ARG A 77 -15.70 -1.54 0.90
CA ARG A 77 -15.55 -0.20 1.51
C ARG A 77 -14.23 0.46 1.13
N TRP A 78 -13.91 0.43 -0.17
CA TRP A 78 -12.65 0.95 -0.67
C TRP A 78 -12.47 2.42 -0.28
N GLN A 79 -11.31 2.71 0.29
CA GLN A 79 -10.89 4.06 0.64
C GLN A 79 -10.14 4.64 -0.54
N TRP A 80 -10.75 5.63 -1.20
CA TRP A 80 -10.26 6.21 -2.44
C TRP A 80 -9.46 7.47 -2.15
N ARG A 81 -8.29 7.61 -2.76
CA ARG A 81 -7.44 8.79 -2.57
C ARG A 81 -8.13 10.05 -3.10
N ASN A 82 -7.98 11.16 -2.36
CA ASN A 82 -8.56 12.45 -2.72
C ASN A 82 -7.52 13.53 -3.07
N ASP A 83 -6.26 13.15 -3.23
CA ASP A 83 -5.17 13.99 -3.72
C ASP A 83 -4.71 13.57 -5.12
N VAL A 84 -3.76 14.32 -5.64
CA VAL A 84 -3.02 14.05 -6.89
C VAL A 84 -1.52 13.99 -6.64
N ASN A 85 -1.12 13.60 -5.42
CA ASN A 85 0.29 13.47 -5.08
C ASN A 85 0.97 12.45 -6.00
N THR A 86 2.26 12.66 -6.26
CA THR A 86 3.03 11.80 -7.13
C THR A 86 2.98 10.35 -6.67
N LEU A 87 2.67 9.46 -7.60
CA LEU A 87 2.78 8.01 -7.44
C LEU A 87 3.89 7.47 -8.31
N TRP A 88 4.35 6.28 -7.94
CA TRP A 88 5.47 5.61 -8.56
C TRP A 88 5.09 4.18 -8.91
N ARG A 89 5.50 3.73 -10.09
CA ARG A 89 5.36 2.33 -10.48
C ARG A 89 6.68 1.80 -10.98
N GLY A 90 7.13 0.68 -10.40
CA GLY A 90 8.21 -0.11 -10.95
C GLY A 90 7.69 -1.07 -12.02
N ASP A 91 8.35 -1.12 -13.18
CA ASP A 91 7.99 -2.03 -14.26
C ASP A 91 9.24 -2.49 -15.01
N THR A 92 9.28 -3.76 -15.40
CA THR A 92 10.42 -4.36 -16.12
C THR A 92 10.26 -4.30 -17.63
N ARG A 93 9.10 -3.87 -18.15
CA ARG A 93 8.88 -3.71 -19.58
C ARG A 93 9.76 -2.60 -20.14
N GLU A 94 10.40 -2.89 -21.27
CA GLU A 94 11.21 -1.94 -22.03
C GLU A 94 10.37 -1.06 -22.98
N THR A 95 9.06 -1.30 -23.08
CA THR A 95 8.12 -0.61 -23.97
C THR A 95 7.62 0.73 -23.39
N VAL A 96 8.55 1.56 -22.90
CA VAL A 96 8.24 2.84 -22.22
C VAL A 96 7.38 3.77 -23.08
N GLU A 97 7.76 3.95 -24.35
CA GLU A 97 7.04 4.82 -25.30
C GLU A 97 5.62 4.31 -25.59
N GLU A 98 5.44 2.98 -25.62
CA GLU A 98 4.11 2.39 -25.75
C GLU A 98 3.27 2.67 -24.51
N ILE A 99 3.81 2.45 -23.32
CA ILE A 99 3.16 2.73 -22.04
C ILE A 99 2.79 4.22 -21.91
N PHE A 100 3.64 5.14 -22.38
CA PHE A 100 3.30 6.57 -22.43
C PHE A 100 2.10 6.87 -23.32
N ARG A 101 1.93 6.12 -24.42
CA ARG A 101 0.83 6.30 -25.36
C ARG A 101 -0.47 5.62 -24.90
N THR A 102 -0.38 4.38 -24.42
CA THR A 102 -1.56 3.55 -24.09
C THR A 102 -1.94 3.62 -22.62
N GLY A 103 -1.02 4.05 -21.77
CA GLY A 103 -1.13 3.89 -20.33
C GLY A 103 -0.74 2.50 -19.85
N PHE A 104 -0.89 2.34 -18.54
CA PHE A 104 -0.76 1.07 -17.87
C PHE A 104 -2.09 0.32 -17.91
N THR A 105 -2.32 -0.42 -18.98
CA THR A 105 -3.47 -1.32 -19.10
C THR A 105 -3.19 -2.67 -18.45
N PRO A 106 -3.98 -3.09 -17.44
CA PRO A 106 -3.92 -4.44 -16.91
C PRO A 106 -4.17 -5.48 -18.01
N ARG A 107 -3.55 -6.66 -17.87
CA ARG A 107 -3.65 -7.72 -18.89
C ARG A 107 -5.00 -8.43 -18.91
N GLY A 108 -5.79 -8.32 -17.84
CA GLY A 108 -7.13 -8.85 -17.78
C GLY A 108 -8.09 -7.93 -17.02
N ASP A 109 -9.29 -8.43 -16.81
CA ASP A 109 -10.43 -7.68 -16.26
C ASP A 109 -10.91 -8.27 -14.91
N GLN A 110 -10.16 -9.22 -14.34
CA GLN A 110 -10.53 -9.88 -13.09
C GLN A 110 -10.23 -8.99 -11.88
N LEU A 111 -11.30 -8.60 -11.18
CA LEU A 111 -11.22 -7.95 -9.87
C LEU A 111 -11.17 -8.99 -8.76
N THR A 112 -9.95 -9.45 -8.48
CA THR A 112 -9.65 -10.27 -7.31
C THR A 112 -10.01 -9.47 -6.05
N PRO A 113 -10.65 -10.07 -5.02
CA PRO A 113 -10.93 -9.34 -3.79
C PRO A 113 -9.66 -8.70 -3.21
N LEU A 114 -9.72 -7.45 -2.75
CA LEU A 114 -8.51 -6.70 -2.41
C LEU A 114 -7.69 -7.40 -1.32
N ALA A 115 -8.36 -7.98 -0.31
CA ALA A 115 -7.71 -8.75 0.75
C ALA A 115 -6.90 -9.96 0.24
N GLU A 116 -7.30 -10.56 -0.88
CA GLU A 116 -6.55 -11.64 -1.52
C GLU A 116 -5.43 -11.09 -2.40
N TYR A 117 -5.73 -10.06 -3.19
CA TYR A 117 -4.80 -9.40 -4.08
C TYR A 117 -3.54 -8.91 -3.35
N ILE A 118 -3.71 -8.25 -2.21
CA ILE A 118 -2.59 -7.64 -1.46
C ILE A 118 -1.69 -8.68 -0.78
N VAL A 119 -2.06 -9.97 -0.78
CA VAL A 119 -1.28 -11.06 -0.20
C VAL A 119 -0.68 -11.94 -1.29
N LYS A 120 -1.47 -12.28 -2.32
CA LYS A 120 -1.09 -13.26 -3.34
C LYS A 120 -0.69 -12.63 -4.67
N GLY A 121 -0.96 -11.34 -4.85
CA GLY A 121 -1.00 -10.69 -6.15
C GLY A 121 -2.23 -11.09 -6.97
N GLY A 122 -2.39 -10.46 -8.14
CA GLY A 122 -3.54 -10.70 -9.03
C GLY A 122 -3.28 -11.66 -10.19
N GLY A 123 -2.02 -12.08 -10.40
CA GLY A 123 -1.65 -12.87 -11.57
C GLY A 123 -1.83 -12.14 -12.91
N GLN A 124 -1.81 -12.89 -14.01
CA GLN A 124 -1.81 -12.32 -15.37
C GLN A 124 -3.17 -11.80 -15.85
N LEU A 125 -4.26 -12.17 -15.18
CA LEU A 125 -5.63 -11.79 -15.58
C LEU A 125 -6.21 -10.66 -14.73
N SER A 126 -5.40 -10.11 -13.82
CA SER A 126 -5.85 -9.08 -12.88
C SER A 126 -6.22 -7.78 -13.59
N ALA A 127 -7.27 -7.13 -13.10
CA ALA A 127 -7.60 -5.74 -13.36
C ALA A 127 -6.86 -4.76 -12.44
N HIS A 128 -6.19 -5.23 -11.39
CA HIS A 128 -5.50 -4.38 -10.43
C HIS A 128 -4.17 -3.88 -10.99
N LEU A 129 -3.95 -2.57 -10.91
CA LEU A 129 -2.69 -1.94 -11.27
C LEU A 129 -2.08 -1.31 -10.02
N SER A 130 -1.06 -1.98 -9.50
CA SER A 130 -0.28 -1.51 -8.37
C SER A 130 0.57 -0.28 -8.71
N THR A 131 0.51 0.72 -7.85
CA THR A 131 1.45 1.85 -7.77
C THR A 131 1.79 2.08 -6.29
N SER A 132 2.77 2.93 -5.99
CA SER A 132 3.16 3.25 -4.61
C SER A 132 3.36 4.74 -4.45
N CYS A 133 3.03 5.29 -3.28
CA CYS A 133 3.44 6.66 -2.94
C CYS A 133 4.91 6.75 -2.51
N ASP A 134 5.62 5.63 -2.40
CA ASP A 134 7.05 5.57 -2.07
C ASP A 134 7.89 5.15 -3.29
N VAL A 135 8.72 6.08 -3.77
CA VAL A 135 9.61 5.83 -4.91
C VAL A 135 10.62 4.69 -4.66
N SER A 136 11.02 4.47 -3.40
CA SER A 136 11.95 3.39 -3.04
C SER A 136 11.30 2.02 -3.23
N VAL A 137 9.99 1.91 -2.94
CA VAL A 137 9.19 0.71 -3.21
C VAL A 137 9.12 0.46 -4.71
N ALA A 138 8.81 1.49 -5.51
CA ALA A 138 8.79 1.37 -6.96
C ALA A 138 10.15 0.95 -7.54
N LYS A 139 11.28 1.47 -7.01
CA LYS A 139 12.62 1.02 -7.41
C LYS A 139 12.86 -0.46 -7.09
N ARG A 140 12.43 -0.94 -5.92
CA ARG A 140 12.50 -2.38 -5.56
C ARG A 140 11.75 -3.24 -6.58
N PHE A 141 10.55 -2.82 -7.00
CA PHE A 141 9.75 -3.51 -8.02
C PHE A 141 10.17 -3.24 -9.47
N ALA A 142 11.01 -2.25 -9.74
CA ALA A 142 11.61 -2.08 -11.07
C ALA A 142 12.82 -3.00 -11.24
N THR A 143 13.57 -3.24 -10.17
CA THR A 143 14.84 -3.97 -10.19
C THR A 143 14.77 -5.35 -9.55
N TYR A 144 13.59 -5.97 -9.51
CA TYR A 144 13.48 -7.38 -9.13
C TYR A 144 13.90 -8.28 -10.29
N GLY A 145 14.19 -9.54 -9.99
CA GLY A 145 14.57 -10.54 -11.01
C GLY A 145 16.08 -10.53 -11.33
N ALA A 146 16.45 -11.36 -12.31
CA ALA A 146 17.86 -11.65 -12.62
C ALA A 146 18.63 -10.44 -13.15
N GLU A 147 17.99 -9.62 -13.99
CA GLU A 147 18.63 -8.46 -14.63
C GLU A 147 18.83 -7.28 -13.68
N GLN A 148 18.12 -7.29 -12.54
CA GLN A 148 18.17 -6.25 -11.51
C GLN A 148 18.08 -4.82 -12.07
N THR A 149 17.37 -4.65 -13.18
CA THR A 149 17.27 -3.42 -13.95
C THR A 149 15.82 -3.26 -14.42
N GLY A 150 15.29 -2.04 -14.37
CA GLY A 150 13.95 -1.74 -14.89
C GLY A 150 13.61 -0.26 -14.77
N TRP A 151 12.35 0.08 -15.02
CA TRP A 151 11.88 1.44 -15.13
C TRP A 151 11.00 1.83 -13.95
N VAL A 152 11.20 3.06 -13.44
CA VAL A 152 10.34 3.67 -12.42
C VAL A 152 9.61 4.84 -13.07
N TYR A 153 8.29 4.75 -13.09
CA TYR A 153 7.39 5.70 -13.73
C TYR A 153 6.86 6.70 -12.69
N GLU A 154 6.84 7.98 -13.05
CA GLU A 154 6.23 9.06 -12.26
C GLU A 154 4.79 9.29 -12.76
N ILE A 155 3.80 9.15 -11.87
CA ILE A 155 2.37 9.13 -12.22
C ILE A 155 1.63 10.20 -11.40
N HIS A 156 0.81 11.01 -12.08
CA HIS A 156 0.00 12.09 -11.50
C HIS A 156 -1.48 11.87 -11.84
N ALA A 157 -2.08 10.82 -11.29
CA ALA A 157 -3.46 10.44 -11.57
C ALA A 157 -4.40 10.75 -10.38
N PRO A 158 -5.64 11.22 -10.59
CA PRO A 158 -6.61 11.35 -9.50
C PRO A 158 -7.08 9.97 -9.01
N GLY A 159 -7.47 9.87 -7.75
CA GLY A 159 -8.06 8.65 -7.21
C GLY A 159 -7.06 7.51 -6.98
N GLY A 160 -7.55 6.29 -7.15
CA GLY A 160 -6.89 5.05 -6.74
C GLY A 160 -7.29 4.62 -5.33
N ILE A 161 -7.32 3.31 -5.09
CA ILE A 161 -7.60 2.71 -3.78
C ILE A 161 -6.34 2.84 -2.93
N ASP A 162 -6.42 3.53 -1.81
CA ASP A 162 -5.38 3.44 -0.79
C ASP A 162 -5.52 2.10 -0.07
N VAL A 163 -4.58 1.19 -0.35
CA VAL A 163 -4.61 -0.17 0.18
C VAL A 163 -4.51 -0.18 1.69
N ASN A 164 -3.66 0.68 2.27
CA ASN A 164 -3.44 0.73 3.71
C ASN A 164 -4.67 1.28 4.45
N ALA A 165 -5.28 2.34 3.92
CA ALA A 165 -6.53 2.89 4.46
C ALA A 165 -7.66 1.87 4.36
N THR A 166 -7.80 1.20 3.21
CA THR A 166 -8.82 0.18 2.99
C THR A 166 -8.61 -1.03 3.90
N ALA A 167 -7.36 -1.48 4.05
CA ALA A 167 -7.01 -2.58 4.93
C ALA A 167 -7.35 -2.26 6.39
N ARG A 168 -7.03 -1.04 6.87
CA ARG A 168 -7.37 -0.58 8.22
C ARG A 168 -8.88 -0.59 8.46
N VAL A 169 -9.65 -0.05 7.53
CA VAL A 169 -11.11 0.08 7.62
C VAL A 169 -11.81 -1.29 7.62
N ASN A 170 -11.23 -2.30 6.99
CA ASN A 170 -11.79 -3.65 6.88
C ASN A 170 -11.03 -4.72 7.68
N ASN A 171 -10.04 -4.33 8.47
CA ASN A 171 -9.16 -5.21 9.24
C ASN A 171 -8.44 -6.29 8.39
N TYR A 172 -8.06 -5.96 7.16
CA TYR A 172 -7.29 -6.88 6.31
C TYR A 172 -5.87 -7.03 6.85
N GLN A 173 -5.36 -8.27 6.79
CA GLN A 173 -4.00 -8.60 7.22
C GLN A 173 -3.14 -8.87 5.98
N SER A 174 -2.03 -8.17 5.84
CA SER A 174 -1.04 -8.42 4.79
C SER A 174 0.37 -8.08 5.27
N PRO A 175 1.38 -8.92 4.99
CA PRO A 175 2.78 -8.58 5.27
C PRO A 175 3.34 -7.54 4.29
N TYR A 176 2.53 -7.05 3.34
CA TYR A 176 2.95 -6.16 2.25
C TYR A 176 2.37 -4.74 2.35
N LEU A 177 1.72 -4.37 3.46
CA LEU A 177 1.20 -3.00 3.65
C LEU A 177 2.31 -1.92 3.65
N TRP A 178 3.55 -2.31 3.91
CA TRP A 178 4.71 -1.43 3.77
C TRP A 178 4.98 -1.00 2.31
N ASN A 179 4.35 -1.65 1.32
CA ASN A 179 4.42 -1.22 -0.07
C ASN A 179 3.77 0.16 -0.31
N LYS A 180 2.97 0.65 0.64
CA LYS A 180 2.25 1.93 0.54
C LYS A 180 1.52 2.05 -0.80
N GLU A 181 0.76 1.00 -1.08
CA GLU A 181 0.19 0.75 -2.39
C GLU A 181 -1.04 1.61 -2.64
N ILE A 182 -1.08 2.23 -3.82
CA ILE A 182 -2.31 2.76 -4.42
C ILE A 182 -2.66 1.88 -5.61
N ASP A 183 -3.80 1.20 -5.54
CA ASP A 183 -4.29 0.33 -6.59
C ASP A 183 -5.26 1.06 -7.54
N PHE A 184 -5.06 0.88 -8.84
CA PHE A 184 -5.94 1.40 -9.88
C PHE A 184 -6.63 0.25 -10.63
N PRO A 185 -7.84 -0.15 -10.21
CA PRO A 185 -8.66 -1.08 -10.99
C PRO A 185 -8.86 -0.57 -12.42
N GLY A 186 -8.49 -1.35 -13.43
CA GLY A 186 -8.62 -0.97 -14.83
C GLY A 186 -7.46 -0.10 -15.37
N GLY A 187 -6.46 0.18 -14.54
CA GLY A 187 -5.22 0.83 -14.98
C GLY A 187 -5.21 2.34 -14.89
N VAL A 188 -4.19 2.93 -15.52
CA VAL A 188 -3.96 4.38 -15.58
C VAL A 188 -3.64 4.78 -17.01
N GLU A 189 -4.39 5.72 -17.57
CA GLU A 189 -4.14 6.26 -18.90
C GLU A 189 -2.76 6.94 -19.03
N GLY A 190 -2.19 6.86 -20.23
CA GLY A 190 -0.81 7.33 -20.49
C GLY A 190 -0.60 8.81 -20.23
N HIS A 191 -1.64 9.64 -20.38
CA HIS A 191 -1.54 11.09 -20.19
C HIS A 191 -1.33 11.50 -18.71
N PHE A 192 -1.53 10.59 -17.75
CA PHE A 192 -1.17 10.80 -16.33
C PHE A 192 0.27 10.42 -16.01
N ILE A 193 0.98 9.76 -16.93
CA ILE A 193 2.36 9.34 -16.75
C ILE A 193 3.27 10.47 -17.22
N LYS A 194 4.06 11.06 -16.34
CA LYS A 194 4.95 12.18 -16.68
C LYS A 194 6.21 11.73 -17.40
N GLY A 195 6.76 10.60 -16.97
CA GLY A 195 8.01 10.08 -17.50
C GLY A 195 8.43 8.82 -16.76
N ALA A 196 9.59 8.28 -17.13
CA ALA A 196 10.17 7.12 -16.49
C ALA A 196 11.69 7.22 -16.48
N CYS A 197 12.31 6.81 -15.38
CA CYS A 197 13.75 6.66 -15.26
C CYS A 197 14.13 5.20 -15.09
N LYS A 198 15.16 4.76 -15.84
CA LYS A 198 15.70 3.41 -15.75
C LYS A 198 16.69 3.33 -14.59
N TYR A 199 16.55 2.31 -13.76
CA TYR A 199 17.42 2.06 -12.62
C TYR A 199 18.01 0.66 -12.70
N ARG A 200 19.22 0.50 -12.15
CA ARG A 200 19.86 -0.77 -11.87
C ARG A 200 20.20 -0.85 -10.40
N LEU A 201 19.90 -1.97 -9.75
CA LEU A 201 20.34 -2.24 -8.38
C LEU A 201 21.86 -2.39 -8.38
N THR A 202 22.55 -1.64 -7.53
CA THR A 202 24.01 -1.68 -7.40
C THR A 202 24.49 -2.32 -6.11
N GLY A 203 23.62 -2.42 -5.11
CA GLY A 203 23.96 -3.02 -3.83
C GLY A 203 22.74 -3.27 -2.97
N THR A 204 22.88 -4.22 -2.05
CA THR A 204 21.96 -4.43 -0.93
C THR A 204 22.81 -4.57 0.32
N ASP A 205 22.56 -3.74 1.32
CA ASP A 205 23.19 -3.87 2.62
C ASP A 205 22.73 -5.20 3.26
N PRO A 206 23.65 -6.09 3.66
CA PRO A 206 23.30 -7.41 4.17
C PRO A 206 22.67 -7.38 5.57
N VAL A 207 22.76 -6.27 6.29
CA VAL A 207 22.24 -6.10 7.66
C VAL A 207 20.91 -5.37 7.63
N THR A 208 20.83 -4.22 6.96
CA THR A 208 19.63 -3.37 6.94
C THR A 208 18.68 -3.69 5.80
N ASN A 209 19.13 -4.47 4.80
CA ASN A 209 18.43 -4.70 3.54
C ASN A 209 18.12 -3.40 2.77
N GLU A 210 18.84 -2.31 3.09
CA GLU A 210 18.82 -1.09 2.30
C GLU A 210 19.42 -1.33 0.93
N LYS A 211 18.87 -0.69 -0.08
CA LYS A 211 19.23 -0.91 -1.48
C LYS A 211 19.78 0.38 -2.08
N THR A 212 20.76 0.24 -2.95
CA THR A 212 21.33 1.35 -3.71
C THR A 212 21.10 1.12 -5.19
N TRP A 213 20.88 2.20 -5.94
CA TRP A 213 20.58 2.13 -7.36
C TRP A 213 21.37 3.16 -8.16
N ALA A 214 21.81 2.76 -9.35
CA ALA A 214 22.29 3.67 -10.38
C ALA A 214 21.13 4.03 -11.31
N GLN A 215 20.95 5.33 -11.59
CA GLN A 215 20.05 5.79 -12.64
C GLN A 215 20.76 5.73 -13.98
N LEU A 216 20.19 5.00 -14.94
CA LEU A 216 20.80 4.75 -16.25
C LEU A 216 20.32 5.72 -17.34
N GLY A 217 19.27 6.50 -17.06
CA GLY A 217 18.70 7.47 -18.00
C GLY A 217 17.20 7.63 -17.78
N CYS A 218 16.61 8.69 -18.33
CA CYS A 218 15.19 8.97 -18.23
C CYS A 218 14.57 9.25 -19.60
N LYS A 219 13.27 9.01 -19.70
CA LYS A 219 12.42 9.34 -20.84
C LYS A 219 11.26 10.18 -20.34
N GLU A 220 10.97 11.25 -21.07
CA GLU A 220 9.83 12.12 -20.78
C GLU A 220 8.64 11.74 -21.67
N ASN A 221 7.43 11.82 -21.11
CA ASN A 221 6.21 11.62 -21.87
C ASN A 221 5.73 12.96 -22.45
N VAL A 222 5.91 13.16 -23.75
CA VAL A 222 5.40 14.35 -24.46
C VAL A 222 3.86 14.46 -24.42
N GLY A 223 3.17 13.34 -24.16
CA GLY A 223 1.71 13.27 -24.00
C GLY A 223 1.22 13.58 -22.59
N PHE A 224 2.11 13.83 -21.63
CA PHE A 224 1.76 14.13 -20.24
C PHE A 224 0.87 15.37 -20.15
N ALA A 225 -0.34 15.18 -19.64
CA ALA A 225 -1.34 16.23 -19.53
C ALA A 225 -2.43 15.85 -18.52
N PRO A 226 -2.10 15.75 -17.22
CA PRO A 226 -2.97 15.19 -16.17
C PRO A 226 -4.21 16.05 -15.85
N TYR A 227 -4.24 17.29 -16.35
CA TYR A 227 -5.33 18.24 -16.16
C TYR A 227 -5.99 18.64 -17.47
N LYS A 228 -5.87 17.81 -18.52
CA LYS A 228 -6.62 18.05 -19.76
C LYS A 228 -8.11 18.18 -19.41
N PRO A 229 -8.76 19.29 -19.77
CA PRO A 229 -10.20 19.38 -19.60
C PRO A 229 -10.83 18.28 -20.45
N GLU A 230 -11.56 17.39 -19.79
CA GLU A 230 -12.36 16.35 -20.45
C GLU A 230 -13.20 17.00 -21.55
N PRO A 231 -13.18 16.48 -22.80
CA PRO A 231 -14.18 16.85 -23.78
C PRO A 231 -15.56 16.66 -23.14
N THR A 232 -16.51 17.55 -23.44
CA THR A 232 -17.90 17.57 -22.97
C THR A 232 -18.74 16.35 -23.37
N ALA A 233 -18.17 15.15 -23.41
CA ALA A 233 -18.82 13.88 -23.72
C ALA A 233 -19.48 13.24 -22.49
N TYR A 234 -19.08 13.60 -21.26
CA TYR A 234 -19.73 13.11 -20.02
C TYR A 234 -21.10 13.73 -19.73
N ALA A 235 -21.58 14.68 -20.56
CA ALA A 235 -22.93 15.23 -20.41
C ALA A 235 -24.04 14.26 -20.85
N LEU A 236 -23.71 13.13 -21.48
CA LEU A 236 -24.70 12.21 -22.09
C LEU A 236 -24.91 10.89 -21.35
N ALA A 237 -24.33 10.72 -20.16
CA ALA A 237 -24.49 9.50 -19.35
C ALA A 237 -25.12 9.75 -17.97
N ARG A 238 -26.09 10.68 -17.90
CA ARG A 238 -27.01 10.83 -16.75
C ARG A 238 -28.34 10.15 -17.04
#